data_AF-A0A8J6A034-F1
#
_entry.id   AF-A0A8J6A034-F1
#
_cell.length_a   1.000
_cell.length_b   1.000
_cell.length_c   1.000
_cell.angle_alpha   90.00
_cell.angle_beta   90.00
_cell.angle_gamma   90.00
#
_symmetry.space_group_name_H-M   'P 1'
#
loop_
_entity.id
_entity.type
_entity.pdbx_description
1 polymer ?
#
loop_
_entity_poly.entity_id
_entity_poly.type
_entity_poly.pdbx_seq_one_letter_code
_entity_poly.pdbx_strand_id
1 'polypeptide(L)'
;VSYSSIRSFDPAVPVAGPPQTVSNLWNSTHHVFMHLHPGTTYQFFIRASTVKGFGPATAINVTTNISAPTLPDYEGVDASLNETATTITVLLRPAQAKGAPISAYQIVVEELHPHRTKREAGAMECYQVPVTYQNAMSGGAPYYFAAELPPGNLPEPAPFTVGDNRTYQGFWNPPLAPRKGYNIYFQAMSSVEKVSFTKIDFFICCKKCCRQIS
;
A
#
# COMPACT_ATOMS: atom_id res chain seq x y z
N VAL A 1 -16.48 -12.71 -26.81
CA VAL A 1 -15.30 -13.00 -25.96
C VAL A 1 -15.82 -13.46 -24.61
N SER A 2 -15.30 -14.56 -24.06
CA SER A 2 -15.53 -14.92 -22.66
C SER A 2 -14.22 -14.86 -21.89
N TYR A 3 -14.27 -14.53 -20.60
CA TYR A 3 -13.07 -14.41 -19.77
C TYR A 3 -13.32 -14.76 -18.31
N SER A 4 -12.28 -15.23 -17.62
CA SER A 4 -12.31 -15.53 -16.19
C SER A 4 -10.94 -15.30 -15.54
N SER A 5 -10.92 -14.97 -14.25
CA SER A 5 -9.70 -14.93 -13.45
C SER A 5 -9.20 -16.36 -13.19
N ILE A 6 -7.91 -16.61 -13.38
CA ILE A 6 -7.30 -17.94 -13.16
C ILE A 6 -6.23 -17.94 -12.09
N ARG A 7 -5.65 -16.77 -11.77
CA ARG A 7 -4.66 -16.58 -10.69
C ARG A 7 -4.66 -15.12 -10.27
N SER A 8 -4.47 -14.84 -8.99
CA SER A 8 -4.27 -13.48 -8.44
C SER A 8 -3.13 -13.50 -7.42
N PHE A 9 -2.39 -12.40 -7.32
CA PHE A 9 -1.46 -12.15 -6.21
C PHE A 9 -2.18 -11.66 -4.94
N ASP A 10 -3.38 -11.09 -5.10
CA ASP A 10 -4.23 -10.70 -3.98
C ASP A 10 -5.14 -11.88 -3.60
N PRO A 11 -5.02 -12.45 -2.38
CA PRO A 11 -5.82 -13.58 -1.93
C PRO A 11 -7.31 -13.25 -1.75
N ALA A 12 -7.69 -11.98 -1.66
CA ALA A 12 -9.09 -11.57 -1.56
C ALA A 12 -9.81 -11.64 -2.92
N VAL A 13 -9.08 -11.75 -4.03
CA VAL A 13 -9.67 -11.84 -5.37
C VAL A 13 -10.11 -13.28 -5.65
N PRO A 14 -11.41 -13.53 -5.91
CA PRO A 14 -11.87 -14.86 -6.28
C PRO A 14 -11.29 -15.28 -7.63
N VAL A 15 -10.66 -16.45 -7.64
CA VAL A 15 -10.15 -17.10 -8.86
C VAL A 15 -11.09 -18.24 -9.27
N ALA A 16 -11.12 -18.56 -10.57
CA ALA A 16 -11.99 -19.58 -11.15
C ALA A 16 -13.50 -19.30 -10.99
N GLY A 17 -13.89 -18.02 -10.96
CA GLY A 17 -15.30 -17.61 -11.02
C GLY A 17 -15.96 -17.93 -12.38
N PRO A 18 -17.30 -17.82 -12.46
CA PRO A 18 -18.03 -18.06 -13.70
C PRO A 18 -17.51 -17.14 -14.82
N PRO A 19 -17.33 -17.66 -16.05
CA PRO A 19 -16.84 -16.86 -17.16
C PRO A 19 -17.79 -15.71 -17.49
N GLN A 20 -17.25 -14.51 -17.55
CA GLN A 20 -17.97 -13.33 -18.02
C GLN A 20 -17.91 -13.29 -19.55
N THR A 21 -19.01 -12.91 -20.21
CA THR A 21 -19.08 -12.88 -21.68
C THR A 21 -19.43 -11.49 -22.18
N VAL A 22 -18.72 -11.05 -23.21
CA VAL A 22 -18.94 -9.76 -23.89
C VAL A 22 -18.95 -9.97 -25.39
N SER A 23 -19.89 -9.35 -26.08
CA SER A 23 -19.94 -9.28 -27.54
C SER A 23 -19.50 -7.91 -28.03
N ASN A 24 -18.79 -7.89 -29.15
CA ASN A 24 -18.42 -6.65 -29.83
C ASN A 24 -19.41 -6.34 -30.94
N LEU A 25 -19.46 -5.06 -31.34
CA LEU A 25 -20.08 -4.65 -32.59
C LEU A 25 -19.40 -5.35 -33.77
N TRP A 26 -20.18 -5.61 -34.82
CA TRP A 26 -19.75 -6.37 -36.00
C TRP A 26 -18.54 -5.76 -36.73
N ASN A 27 -18.34 -4.45 -36.61
CA ASN A 27 -17.25 -3.70 -37.23
C ASN A 27 -16.08 -3.41 -36.28
N SER A 28 -16.09 -3.92 -35.05
CA SER A 28 -15.00 -3.72 -34.09
C SER A 28 -14.08 -4.92 -33.99
N THR A 29 -12.78 -4.66 -34.11
CA THR A 29 -11.70 -5.65 -33.93
C THR A 29 -11.04 -5.57 -32.55
N HIS A 30 -11.46 -4.64 -31.69
CA HIS A 30 -10.88 -4.44 -30.35
C HIS A 30 -11.95 -4.31 -29.27
N HIS A 31 -11.57 -4.59 -28.03
CA HIS A 31 -12.41 -4.41 -26.85
C HIS A 31 -11.54 -3.95 -25.68
N VAL A 32 -12.03 -3.00 -24.88
CA VAL A 32 -11.34 -2.55 -23.67
C VAL A 32 -12.08 -3.12 -22.46
N PHE A 33 -11.39 -3.99 -21.72
CA PHE A 33 -11.92 -4.56 -20.49
C PHE A 33 -11.60 -3.65 -19.32
N MET A 34 -12.63 -3.18 -18.62
CA MET A 34 -12.52 -2.27 -17.47
C MET A 34 -12.85 -3.03 -16.17
N HIS A 35 -12.44 -2.47 -15.03
CA HIS A 35 -12.72 -3.02 -13.69
C HIS A 35 -12.15 -4.43 -13.46
N LEU A 36 -11.08 -4.78 -14.18
CA LEU A 36 -10.30 -5.98 -13.87
C LEU A 36 -9.51 -5.76 -12.58
N HIS A 37 -9.35 -6.82 -11.78
CA HIS A 37 -8.54 -6.76 -10.58
C HIS A 37 -7.06 -6.60 -10.95
N PRO A 38 -6.31 -5.71 -10.28
CA PRO A 38 -4.87 -5.57 -10.49
C PRO A 38 -4.13 -6.84 -10.07
N GLY A 39 -2.95 -7.08 -10.65
CA GLY A 39 -2.12 -8.26 -10.34
C GLY A 39 -2.82 -9.61 -10.53
N THR A 40 -3.83 -9.65 -11.40
CA THR A 40 -4.67 -10.82 -11.64
C THR A 40 -4.49 -11.28 -13.07
N THR A 41 -4.25 -12.58 -13.24
CA THR A 41 -4.16 -13.24 -14.54
C THR A 41 -5.55 -13.69 -14.96
N TYR A 42 -5.98 -13.17 -16.11
CA TYR A 42 -7.24 -13.51 -16.76
C TYR A 42 -6.98 -14.37 -17.99
N GLN A 43 -7.81 -15.38 -18.18
CA GLN A 43 -7.85 -16.17 -19.40
C GLN A 43 -9.02 -15.68 -20.26
N PHE A 44 -8.75 -15.31 -21.50
CA PHE A 44 -9.74 -14.85 -22.47
C PHE A 44 -9.90 -15.89 -23.58
N PHE A 45 -11.14 -16.23 -23.92
CA PHE A 45 -11.54 -17.02 -25.06
C PHE A 45 -12.22 -16.13 -26.11
N ILE A 46 -11.58 -15.99 -27.26
CA ILE A 46 -12.02 -15.13 -28.36
C ILE A 46 -12.55 -15.99 -29.50
N ARG A 47 -13.77 -15.72 -29.96
CA ARG A 47 -14.41 -16.41 -31.10
C ARG A 47 -14.96 -15.37 -32.07
N ALA A 48 -14.75 -15.59 -33.37
CA ALA A 48 -15.40 -14.81 -34.42
C ALA A 48 -16.84 -15.32 -34.65
N SER A 49 -17.78 -14.41 -34.90
CA SER A 49 -19.16 -14.75 -35.25
C SER A 49 -19.41 -14.45 -36.74
N THR A 50 -20.05 -15.38 -37.44
CA THR A 50 -20.47 -15.23 -38.83
C THR A 50 -21.95 -15.58 -38.97
N VAL A 51 -22.54 -15.35 -40.15
CA VAL A 51 -23.91 -15.79 -40.45
C VAL A 51 -24.12 -17.31 -40.30
N LYS A 52 -23.05 -18.12 -40.39
CA LYS A 52 -23.08 -19.58 -40.19
C LYS A 52 -22.82 -19.98 -38.73
N GLY A 53 -22.65 -19.02 -37.83
CA GLY A 53 -22.37 -19.22 -36.41
C GLY A 53 -20.93 -18.87 -36.02
N PHE A 54 -20.54 -19.32 -34.82
CA PHE A 54 -19.24 -19.02 -34.21
C PHE A 54 -18.13 -19.94 -34.73
N GLY A 55 -17.00 -19.32 -35.08
CA GLY A 55 -15.76 -20.02 -35.40
C GLY A 55 -15.06 -20.65 -34.19
N PRO A 56 -13.85 -21.20 -34.40
CA PRO A 56 -13.01 -21.73 -33.33
C PRO A 56 -12.63 -20.65 -32.32
N ALA A 57 -12.38 -21.07 -31.07
CA ALA A 57 -11.93 -20.19 -30.00
C ALA A 57 -10.41 -20.13 -29.93
N THR A 58 -9.86 -18.93 -29.71
CA THR A 58 -8.46 -18.71 -29.34
C THR A 58 -8.40 -18.33 -27.88
N ALA A 59 -7.50 -18.97 -27.11
CA ALA A 59 -7.28 -18.66 -25.70
C ALA A 59 -6.01 -17.81 -25.51
N ILE A 60 -6.09 -16.75 -24.71
CA ILE A 60 -4.94 -15.94 -24.30
C ILE A 60 -4.98 -15.69 -22.80
N ASN A 61 -3.81 -15.65 -22.17
CA ASN A 61 -3.68 -15.28 -20.77
C ASN A 61 -3.04 -13.90 -20.68
N VAL A 62 -3.65 -13.01 -19.90
CA VAL A 62 -3.16 -11.64 -19.70
C VAL A 62 -3.16 -11.35 -18.20
N THR A 63 -2.02 -10.90 -17.68
CA THR A 63 -1.89 -10.46 -16.29
C THR A 63 -2.00 -8.94 -16.24
N THR A 64 -2.95 -8.45 -15.45
CA THR A 64 -3.10 -7.01 -15.20
C THR A 64 -1.92 -6.47 -14.40
N ASN A 65 -1.57 -5.21 -14.62
CA ASN A 65 -0.52 -4.55 -13.85
C ASN A 65 -0.90 -4.49 -12.37
N ILE A 66 0.13 -4.53 -11.54
CA ILE A 66 0.04 -4.20 -10.11
C ILE A 66 0.19 -2.69 -9.93
N SER A 67 -0.23 -2.16 -8.78
CA SER A 67 -0.03 -0.75 -8.44
C SER A 67 0.22 -0.58 -6.94
N ALA A 68 0.64 0.62 -6.53
CA ALA A 68 0.85 0.92 -5.13
C ALA A 68 -0.41 0.64 -4.30
N PRO A 69 -0.27 0.08 -3.08
CA PRO A 69 -1.40 -0.09 -2.19
C PRO A 69 -2.00 1.28 -1.85
N THR A 70 -3.22 1.29 -1.32
CA THR A 70 -3.86 2.52 -0.84
C THR A 70 -4.11 2.46 0.65
N LEU A 71 -3.67 3.51 1.34
CA LEU A 71 -4.04 3.74 2.73
C LEU A 71 -5.33 4.56 2.79
N PRO A 72 -6.23 4.25 3.74
CA PRO A 72 -7.40 5.09 4.00
C PRO A 72 -6.96 6.46 4.53
N ASP A 73 -7.83 7.45 4.38
CA ASP A 73 -7.60 8.77 4.95
C ASP A 73 -7.78 8.76 6.47
N TYR A 74 -6.92 9.52 7.15
CA TYR A 74 -6.99 9.77 8.59
C TYR A 74 -7.62 11.15 8.79
N GLU A 75 -8.93 11.18 9.06
CA GLU A 75 -9.68 12.41 9.31
C GLU A 75 -10.03 12.57 10.79
N GLY A 76 -9.90 13.79 11.32
CA GLY A 76 -10.48 14.18 12.62
C GLY A 76 -9.84 13.57 13.87
N VAL A 77 -10.67 13.37 14.91
CA VAL A 77 -10.30 12.92 16.27
C VAL A 77 -9.81 11.47 16.30
N ASP A 78 -10.20 10.64 15.33
CA ASP A 78 -9.82 9.23 15.26
C ASP A 78 -8.35 9.01 14.85
N ALA A 79 -7.69 10.05 14.33
CA ALA A 79 -6.29 10.03 13.93
C ALA A 79 -5.34 9.91 15.14
N SER A 80 -5.70 10.54 16.27
CA SER A 80 -4.95 10.52 17.52
C SER A 80 -5.90 10.21 18.67
N LEU A 81 -5.83 8.98 19.18
CA LEU A 81 -6.73 8.47 20.21
C LEU A 81 -6.38 9.00 21.60
N ASN A 82 -5.09 9.21 21.89
CA ASN A 82 -4.61 9.73 23.17
C ASN A 82 -3.23 10.36 23.01
N GLU A 83 -2.95 11.43 23.72
CA GLU A 83 -1.70 12.18 23.65
C GLU A 83 -1.21 12.55 25.06
N THR A 84 0.07 12.31 25.32
CA THR A 84 0.78 12.74 26.52
C THR A 84 2.04 13.51 26.12
N ALA A 85 2.76 14.09 27.09
CA ALA A 85 4.02 14.78 26.83
C ALA A 85 5.11 13.90 26.17
N THR A 86 4.99 12.57 26.26
CA THR A 86 6.01 11.63 25.74
C THR A 86 5.45 10.54 24.83
N THR A 87 4.13 10.48 24.62
CA THR A 87 3.50 9.46 23.79
C THR A 87 2.33 10.00 23.00
N ILE A 88 2.05 9.36 21.86
CA ILE A 88 0.80 9.55 21.12
C ILE A 88 0.30 8.21 20.61
N THR A 89 -0.96 7.92 20.84
CA THR A 89 -1.63 6.73 20.34
C THR A 89 -2.41 7.09 19.09
N VAL A 90 -2.12 6.42 17.98
CA VAL A 90 -2.80 6.57 16.70
C VAL A 90 -3.59 5.31 16.38
N LEU A 91 -4.73 5.45 15.70
CA LEU A 91 -5.43 4.28 15.14
C LEU A 91 -4.76 3.93 13.81
N LEU A 92 -4.16 2.74 13.68
CA LEU A 92 -3.65 2.26 12.40
C LEU A 92 -4.75 1.53 11.66
N ARG A 93 -4.95 1.82 10.37
CA ARG A 93 -5.92 1.13 9.50
C ARG A 93 -5.17 0.34 8.42
N PRO A 94 -5.51 -0.95 8.20
CA PRO A 94 -4.85 -1.76 7.18
C PRO A 94 -4.90 -1.10 5.80
N ALA A 95 -3.84 -1.27 5.01
CA ALA A 95 -3.83 -0.82 3.62
C ALA A 95 -4.65 -1.77 2.74
N GLN A 96 -5.26 -1.19 1.70
CA GLN A 96 -5.85 -1.97 0.63
C GLN A 96 -4.77 -2.32 -0.40
N ALA A 97 -4.52 -3.61 -0.58
CA ALA A 97 -3.65 -4.11 -1.64
C ALA A 97 -4.20 -3.75 -3.03
N LYS A 98 -3.31 -3.55 -4.00
CA LYS A 98 -3.67 -3.33 -5.41
C LYS A 98 -2.89 -4.23 -6.35
N GLY A 99 -3.13 -5.53 -6.21
CA GLY A 99 -2.56 -6.55 -7.07
C GLY A 99 -1.21 -7.08 -6.61
N ALA A 100 -0.72 -6.65 -5.45
CA ALA A 100 0.40 -7.27 -4.76
C ALA A 100 0.10 -7.26 -3.25
N PRO A 101 0.46 -8.31 -2.51
CA PRO A 101 0.21 -8.38 -1.08
C PRO A 101 0.97 -7.28 -0.34
N ILE A 102 0.43 -6.85 0.80
CA ILE A 102 1.18 -6.00 1.73
C ILE A 102 2.29 -6.88 2.33
N SER A 103 3.54 -6.41 2.28
CA SER A 103 4.69 -7.14 2.81
C SER A 103 5.08 -6.67 4.21
N ALA A 104 4.85 -5.39 4.53
CA ALA A 104 5.08 -4.83 5.85
C ALA A 104 4.39 -3.46 6.00
N TYR A 105 4.18 -3.06 7.25
CA TYR A 105 3.76 -1.72 7.64
C TYR A 105 4.87 -1.04 8.44
N GLN A 106 5.06 0.25 8.27
CA GLN A 106 6.07 1.04 9.00
C GLN A 106 5.46 2.30 9.60
N ILE A 107 5.94 2.66 10.78
CA ILE A 107 5.59 3.89 11.48
C ILE A 107 6.82 4.79 11.48
N VAL A 108 6.66 5.99 10.93
CA VAL A 108 7.74 6.99 10.81
C VAL A 108 7.37 8.21 11.63
N VAL A 109 8.32 8.67 12.44
CA VAL A 109 8.19 9.86 13.28
C VAL A 109 9.10 10.93 12.72
N GLU A 110 8.53 12.07 12.38
CA GLU A 110 9.25 13.23 11.88
C GLU A 110 9.16 14.38 12.88
N GLU A 111 10.31 14.89 13.32
CA GLU A 111 10.39 16.02 14.25
C GLU A 111 10.20 17.36 13.51
N LEU A 112 9.28 18.19 14.00
CA LEU A 112 9.00 19.52 13.48
C LEU A 112 10.09 20.49 13.91
N HIS A 113 10.91 20.94 12.97
CA HIS A 113 11.95 21.94 13.21
C HIS A 113 11.47 23.35 12.80
N PRO A 114 11.40 24.33 13.73
CA PRO A 114 10.91 25.67 13.41
C PRO A 114 11.81 26.46 12.43
N HIS A 115 13.10 26.09 12.31
CA HIS A 115 14.07 26.77 11.46
C HIS A 115 14.36 26.10 10.11
N ARG A 116 13.78 24.92 9.81
CA ARG A 116 13.87 24.38 8.45
C ARG A 116 12.82 25.09 7.58
N THR A 117 13.24 26.17 6.94
CA THR A 117 12.49 26.83 5.87
C THR A 117 12.21 25.82 4.76
N LYS A 118 10.96 25.31 4.76
CA LYS A 118 10.14 24.88 3.62
C LYS A 118 10.82 24.86 2.22
N ARG A 119 11.88 24.08 2.05
CA ARG A 119 12.37 23.51 0.79
C ARG A 119 12.28 22.01 1.07
N GLU A 120 11.18 21.31 0.81
CA GLU A 120 10.41 21.29 -0.42
C GLU A 120 8.90 21.27 -0.12
N ALA A 121 8.16 22.26 -0.64
CA ALA A 121 6.73 22.09 -0.91
C ALA A 121 6.54 21.33 -2.25
N GLY A 122 7.23 20.21 -2.39
CA GLY A 122 6.95 19.18 -3.39
C GLY A 122 6.45 17.97 -2.64
N ALA A 123 5.39 17.32 -3.12
CA ALA A 123 4.81 16.13 -2.49
C ALA A 123 5.91 15.15 -2.05
N MET A 124 6.20 15.05 -0.75
CA MET A 124 7.18 14.07 -0.29
C MET A 124 6.54 12.69 -0.44
N GLU A 125 6.95 12.00 -1.51
CA GLU A 125 6.78 10.57 -1.71
C GLU A 125 7.37 9.84 -0.50
N CYS A 126 6.77 8.71 -0.14
CA CYS A 126 6.98 8.00 1.12
C CYS A 126 8.44 7.78 1.53
N TYR A 127 8.69 7.55 2.82
CA TYR A 127 10.03 7.33 3.35
C TYR A 127 10.60 5.99 2.83
N GLN A 128 11.50 6.08 1.85
CA GLN A 128 12.07 4.90 1.16
C GLN A 128 13.19 4.21 1.94
N VAL A 129 13.99 4.98 2.68
CA VAL A 129 15.19 4.47 3.37
C VAL A 129 14.93 4.40 4.87
N PRO A 130 14.91 3.20 5.48
CA PRO A 130 14.75 3.07 6.92
C PRO A 130 15.93 3.67 7.68
N VAL A 131 15.63 4.50 8.68
CA VAL A 131 16.61 5.13 9.57
C VAL A 131 16.23 4.85 11.02
N THR A 132 17.15 4.25 11.79
CA THR A 132 16.93 4.01 13.23
C THR A 132 17.03 5.33 14.01
N TYR A 133 16.43 5.37 15.20
CA TYR A 133 16.51 6.56 16.07
C TYR A 133 17.95 7.02 16.34
N GLN A 134 18.86 6.09 16.66
CA GLN A 134 20.26 6.40 16.93
C GLN A 134 20.96 7.06 15.73
N ASN A 135 20.69 6.56 14.52
CA ASN A 135 21.23 7.09 13.28
C ASN A 135 20.62 8.45 12.93
N ALA A 136 19.33 8.64 13.22
CA ALA A 136 18.68 9.94 13.03
C ALA A 136 19.28 11.01 13.95
N MET A 137 19.50 10.68 15.22
CA MET A 137 20.10 11.59 16.20
C MET A 137 21.55 11.94 15.90
N SER A 138 22.36 10.97 15.48
CA SER A 138 23.77 11.21 15.13
C SER A 138 23.95 11.87 13.76
N GLY A 139 23.11 11.51 12.78
CA GLY A 139 23.16 12.02 11.41
C GLY A 139 22.34 13.28 11.16
N GLY A 140 21.59 13.78 12.15
CA GLY A 140 20.72 14.95 12.01
C GLY A 140 19.56 14.75 11.03
N ALA A 141 19.08 13.50 10.87
CA ALA A 141 17.92 13.21 10.04
C ALA A 141 16.65 13.73 10.73
N PRO A 142 15.71 14.35 9.99
CA PRO A 142 14.50 14.92 10.58
C PRO A 142 13.46 13.86 10.94
N TYR A 143 13.69 12.59 10.59
CA TYR A 143 12.79 11.48 10.86
C TYR A 143 13.54 10.23 11.32
N TYR A 144 12.80 9.33 11.97
CA TYR A 144 13.23 7.97 12.26
C TYR A 144 12.06 7.00 12.14
N PHE A 145 12.36 5.72 11.93
CA PHE A 145 11.40 4.65 11.91
C PHE A 145 11.22 4.15 13.34
N ALA A 146 9.99 4.27 13.86
CA ALA A 146 9.63 3.87 15.21
C ALA A 146 9.23 2.39 15.27
N ALA A 147 8.69 1.86 14.18
CA ALA A 147 8.31 0.46 14.12
C ALA A 147 8.21 -0.05 12.69
N GLU A 148 8.43 -1.36 12.55
CA GLU A 148 7.97 -2.16 11.43
C GLU A 148 7.09 -3.30 11.96
N LEU A 149 5.93 -3.48 11.35
CA LEU A 149 4.92 -4.46 11.72
C LEU A 149 4.68 -5.40 10.53
N PRO A 150 4.70 -6.72 10.74
CA PRO A 150 4.30 -7.65 9.69
C PRO A 150 2.79 -7.51 9.42
N PRO A 151 2.29 -7.85 8.22
CA PRO A 151 0.89 -7.67 7.86
C PRO A 151 -0.09 -8.36 8.81
N GLY A 152 0.30 -9.52 9.36
CA GLY A 152 -0.50 -10.28 10.33
C GLY A 152 -0.71 -9.57 11.67
N ASN A 153 0.07 -8.54 12.00
CA ASN A 153 -0.12 -7.73 13.20
C ASN A 153 -1.18 -6.64 13.03
N LEU A 154 -1.69 -6.42 11.82
CA LEU A 154 -2.73 -5.43 11.54
C LEU A 154 -3.78 -6.01 10.56
N PRO A 155 -4.56 -7.03 10.97
CA PRO A 155 -5.63 -7.60 10.15
C PRO A 155 -6.87 -6.69 10.10
N GLU A 156 -7.06 -5.88 11.14
CA GLU A 156 -8.15 -4.91 11.31
C GLU A 156 -7.61 -3.62 11.96
N PRO A 157 -8.38 -2.51 11.98
CA PRO A 157 -7.94 -1.29 12.62
C PRO A 157 -7.54 -1.48 14.09
N ALA A 158 -6.33 -1.06 14.46
CA ALA A 158 -5.79 -1.27 15.81
C ALA A 158 -5.00 -0.06 16.32
N PRO A 159 -5.04 0.24 17.63
CA PRO A 159 -4.26 1.32 18.20
C PRO A 159 -2.76 0.99 18.22
N PHE A 160 -1.92 1.98 17.94
CA PHE A 160 -0.47 1.92 18.07
C PHE A 160 0.03 3.15 18.83
N THR A 161 0.88 2.93 19.84
CA THR A 161 1.43 4.01 20.66
C THR A 161 2.85 4.33 20.22
N VAL A 162 3.05 5.51 19.62
CA VAL A 162 4.38 6.10 19.43
C VAL A 162 4.89 6.61 20.77
N GLY A 163 6.15 6.31 21.10
CA GLY A 163 6.77 6.69 22.36
C GLY A 163 6.66 5.65 23.49
N ASP A 164 6.21 4.44 23.20
CA ASP A 164 5.98 3.39 24.20
C ASP A 164 7.25 2.69 24.71
N ASN A 165 8.42 3.12 24.24
CA ASN A 165 9.74 2.59 24.60
C ASN A 165 9.97 1.12 24.24
N ARG A 166 9.22 0.57 23.28
CA ARG A 166 9.40 -0.80 22.79
C ARG A 166 10.20 -0.85 21.50
N THR A 167 10.64 -2.05 21.13
CA THR A 167 11.34 -2.30 19.86
C THR A 167 10.49 -3.21 18.97
N TYR A 168 10.29 -2.81 17.72
CA TYR A 168 9.46 -3.48 16.73
C TYR A 168 10.29 -3.81 15.49
N GLN A 169 10.56 -5.09 15.24
CA GLN A 169 11.38 -5.56 14.10
C GLN A 169 12.71 -4.78 13.94
N GLY A 170 13.39 -4.53 15.07
CA GLY A 170 14.68 -3.81 15.09
C GLY A 170 14.58 -2.28 15.17
N PHE A 171 13.39 -1.70 15.05
CA PHE A 171 13.16 -0.26 15.25
C PHE A 171 12.74 0.03 16.69
N TRP A 172 13.57 0.77 17.41
CA TRP A 172 13.22 1.25 18.75
C TRP A 172 12.29 2.46 18.66
N ASN A 173 11.22 2.45 19.46
CA ASN A 173 10.19 3.47 19.57
C ASN A 173 10.38 4.30 20.86
N PRO A 174 11.38 5.18 20.92
CA PRO A 174 11.70 5.93 22.14
C PRO A 174 10.58 6.88 22.54
N PRO A 175 10.42 7.17 23.85
CA PRO A 175 9.55 8.23 24.33
C PRO A 175 9.82 9.54 23.59
N LEU A 176 8.74 10.20 23.17
CA LEU A 176 8.82 11.50 22.51
C LEU A 176 9.34 12.54 23.50
N ALA A 177 10.16 13.47 23.01
CA ALA A 177 10.66 14.55 23.85
C ALA A 177 9.55 15.61 24.07
N PRO A 178 9.28 16.01 25.32
CA PRO A 178 8.32 17.07 25.63
C PRO A 178 8.70 18.40 24.96
N ARG A 179 7.69 19.22 24.65
CA ARG A 179 7.81 20.55 24.00
C ARG A 179 8.41 20.52 22.60
N LYS A 180 8.34 19.37 21.93
CA LYS A 180 8.62 19.22 20.51
C LYS A 180 7.35 18.83 19.78
N GLY A 181 7.25 19.25 18.52
CA GLY A 181 6.16 18.83 17.64
C GLY A 181 6.60 17.67 16.76
N TYR A 182 5.69 16.74 16.49
CA TYR A 182 5.98 15.58 15.63
C TYR A 182 4.88 15.37 14.59
N ASN A 183 5.25 14.98 13.37
CA ASN A 183 4.34 14.37 12.41
C ASN A 183 4.50 12.85 12.49
N ILE A 184 3.39 12.14 12.61
CA ILE A 184 3.38 10.67 12.62
C ILE A 184 2.87 10.19 11.27
N TYR A 185 3.66 9.37 10.59
CA TYR A 185 3.31 8.78 9.31
C TYR A 185 3.18 7.27 9.44
N PHE A 186 2.21 6.73 8.72
CA PHE A 186 2.03 5.31 8.53
C PHE A 186 2.22 4.99 7.06
N GLN A 187 3.04 3.98 6.78
CA GLN A 187 3.28 3.52 5.42
C GLN A 187 3.12 2.01 5.28
N ALA A 188 2.60 1.62 4.12
CA ALA A 188 2.42 0.24 3.73
C ALA A 188 3.33 -0.06 2.53
N MET A 189 4.11 -1.13 2.65
CA MET A 189 4.96 -1.65 1.59
C MET A 189 4.26 -2.83 0.92
N SER A 190 4.38 -2.89 -0.39
CA SER A 190 3.93 -4.03 -1.18
C SER A 190 5.05 -4.48 -2.10
N SER A 191 5.35 -5.77 -2.08
CA SER A 191 6.36 -6.37 -2.94
C SER A 191 5.86 -7.66 -3.57
N VAL A 192 6.22 -7.89 -4.82
CA VAL A 192 5.93 -9.15 -5.51
C VAL A 192 7.08 -9.52 -6.44
N GLU A 193 7.45 -10.80 -6.42
CA GLU A 193 8.38 -11.37 -7.38
C GLU A 193 7.63 -11.69 -8.68
N LYS A 194 8.07 -11.11 -9.80
CA LYS A 194 7.51 -11.45 -11.11
C LYS A 194 8.13 -12.76 -11.61
N VAL A 195 7.27 -13.76 -11.88
CA VAL A 195 7.65 -15.11 -12.32
C VAL A 195 8.49 -15.15 -13.61
N SER A 196 8.50 -14.07 -14.42
CA SER A 196 9.18 -14.03 -15.73
C SER A 196 10.42 -13.14 -15.80
N PHE A 197 10.77 -12.40 -14.73
CA PHE A 197 11.95 -11.53 -14.73
C PHE A 197 12.54 -11.51 -13.31
N THR A 198 13.86 -11.53 -13.17
CA THR A 198 14.59 -11.28 -11.90
C THR A 198 14.43 -9.82 -11.45
N LYS A 199 13.19 -9.33 -11.38
CA LYS A 199 12.82 -7.97 -11.03
C LYS A 199 11.69 -8.04 -10.01
N ILE A 200 11.96 -7.50 -8.83
CA ILE A 200 10.99 -7.31 -7.76
C ILE A 200 10.35 -5.95 -8.01
N ASP A 201 9.02 -5.91 -8.09
CA ASP A 201 8.31 -4.64 -8.02
C ASP A 201 8.03 -4.32 -6.56
N PHE A 202 8.40 -3.11 -6.15
CA PHE A 202 8.28 -2.62 -4.79
C PHE A 202 7.53 -1.28 -4.80
N PHE A 203 6.49 -1.18 -3.98
CA PHE A 203 5.69 0.03 -3.84
C PHE A 203 5.56 0.41 -2.37
N ILE A 204 5.59 1.73 -2.10
CA ILE A 204 5.25 2.29 -0.80
C ILE A 204 4.07 3.26 -0.98
N CYS A 205 3.07 3.14 -0.10
CA CYS A 205 2.06 4.18 0.11
C CYS A 205 2.16 4.66 1.55
N CYS A 206 1.97 5.95 1.77
CA CYS A 206 2.13 6.59 3.08
C CYS A 206 1.04 7.63 3.28
N LYS A 207 0.62 7.76 4.53
CA LYS A 207 -0.28 8.80 4.97
C LYS A 207 0.24 9.36 6.29
N LYS A 208 0.10 10.66 6.45
CA LYS A 208 0.24 11.28 7.76
C LYS A 208 -0.97 10.86 8.59
N CYS A 209 -0.73 10.18 9.70
CA CYS A 209 -1.78 9.83 10.66
C CYS A 209 -2.20 11.09 11.40
N CYS A 210 -1.27 11.73 12.10
CA CYS A 210 -1.58 12.86 12.96
C CYS A 210 -0.38 13.80 13.12
N ARG A 211 -0.60 14.87 13.88
CA ARG A 211 0.43 15.78 14.36
C ARG A 211 0.25 15.94 15.86
N GLN A 212 1.33 15.72 16.60
CA GLN A 212 1.44 16.02 18.03
C GLN A 212 2.09 17.40 18.21
N ILE A 213 1.54 18.22 19.10
CA ILE A 213 2.09 19.52 19.49
C ILE A 213 2.14 19.54 21.03
N SER A 214 3.34 19.34 21.59
CA SER A 214 3.59 19.44 23.04
C SER A 214 3.97 20.83 23.49
#